data_AF-A0A1H3X6J1-F1
#
_entry.id   AF-A0A1H3X6J1-F1
#
_cell.length_a   1.000
_cell.length_b   1.000
_cell.length_c   1.000
_cell.angle_alpha   90.00
_cell.angle_beta   90.00
_cell.angle_gamma   90.00
#
_symmetry.space_group_name_H-M   'P 1'
#
loop_
_entity.id
_entity.type
_entity.pdbx_description
1 polymer ?
#
loop_
_entity_poly.entity_id
_entity_poly.type
_entity_poly.pdbx_seq_one_letter_code
_entity_poly.pdbx_strand_id
1 'polypeptide(L)'
;MTSIPATKAAISALRLEERVERDVKAGIPEIDRDSHTESEESLRSYVLREIIGKVHEGRQEQLDEQVEARNEVGIRQLYQEIKSTESTIRKRVGSRFAVISQDLKRAAKELASVRTDLEIFRHRNGLTRDAIYRESKILHYSIIFFIVIFETALNSFFLSKGSELGLVGGFFQAFIISLVNLGLAAFAAVALRNSFHRNIARKLCALLVFAAIGALATAFVLGVGHYREALEVNPFIASKLAVLNLWGDPFGIHDFNSWIMVIVSGIALILLTAKFFVVDDRYPGYTAMTRRVTNLQDQWARSCAEAIEEINGVAEQSQQELSDKEREIRSQYISFKSSIERSEEIRNHYEEDIVKAQGLLDELVRYYQSYSARMMNRRAAYFGELLRFELDKLPKLNTTGLEQHKCDLSAFDQTLGELDQAYADSMAAIHSHCQEVQKELAALIGAIERDNGLSGM
;
A
#
# COMPACT_ATOMS: atom_id res chain seq x y z
N MET A 1 28.03 37.76 8.14
CA MET A 1 29.02 38.34 7.21
C MET A 1 29.72 39.52 7.88
N THR A 2 30.82 39.25 8.57
CA THR A 2 31.69 40.29 9.15
C THR A 2 32.63 40.78 8.04
N SER A 3 32.11 41.61 7.12
CA SER A 3 32.95 42.27 6.11
C SER A 3 33.83 43.32 6.78
N ILE A 4 35.02 43.54 6.22
CA ILE A 4 35.93 44.60 6.70
C ILE A 4 35.21 45.95 6.62
N PRO A 5 35.18 46.72 7.72
CA PRO A 5 34.46 47.98 7.76
C PRO A 5 35.09 49.00 6.83
N ALA A 6 34.27 49.88 6.26
CA ALA A 6 34.75 51.01 5.50
C ALA A 6 35.66 51.90 6.37
N THR A 7 36.71 52.45 5.78
CA THR A 7 37.73 53.25 6.47
C THR A 7 37.14 54.38 7.31
N LYS A 8 36.12 55.08 6.80
CA LYS A 8 35.40 56.13 7.55
C LYS A 8 34.75 55.60 8.84
N ALA A 9 34.19 54.40 8.81
CA ALA A 9 33.59 53.77 9.98
C ALA A 9 34.68 53.41 11.01
N ALA A 10 35.81 52.86 10.56
CA ALA A 10 36.95 52.56 11.43
C ALA A 10 37.56 53.83 12.08
N ILE A 11 37.71 54.92 11.31
CA ILE A 11 38.17 56.24 11.81
C ILE A 11 37.24 56.75 12.91
N SER A 12 35.92 56.65 12.70
CA SER A 12 34.92 57.09 13.68
C SER A 12 34.90 56.21 14.94
N ALA A 13 35.02 54.88 14.78
CA ALA A 13 35.01 53.92 15.88
C ALA A 13 36.23 54.10 16.80
N LEU A 14 37.38 54.44 16.22
CA LEU A 14 38.62 54.68 16.94
C LEU A 14 38.73 56.11 17.50
N ARG A 15 37.77 56.99 17.18
CA ARG A 15 37.84 58.44 17.43
C ARG A 15 39.21 59.01 17.07
N LEU A 16 39.66 58.66 15.87
CA LEU A 16 41.06 58.83 15.47
C LEU A 16 41.51 60.30 15.50
N GLU A 17 40.62 61.23 15.18
CA GLU A 17 40.88 62.67 15.23
C GLU A 17 41.12 63.17 16.66
N GLU A 18 40.21 62.88 17.61
CA GLU A 18 40.38 63.21 19.04
C GLU A 18 41.68 62.63 19.61
N ARG A 19 42.05 61.44 19.14
CA ARG A 19 43.28 60.76 19.53
C ARG A 19 44.52 61.47 19.00
N VAL A 20 44.54 61.83 17.72
CA VAL A 20 45.64 62.61 17.15
C VAL A 20 45.76 63.96 17.85
N GLU A 21 44.65 64.65 18.15
CA GLU A 21 44.70 65.93 18.87
C GLU A 21 45.36 65.80 20.24
N ARG A 22 45.09 64.71 20.95
CA ARG A 22 45.72 64.42 22.25
C ARG A 22 47.21 64.15 22.10
N ASP A 23 47.59 63.31 21.13
CA ASP A 23 48.98 62.93 20.89
C ASP A 23 49.81 64.16 20.48
N VAL A 24 49.25 65.01 19.60
CA VAL A 24 49.87 66.26 19.16
C VAL A 24 50.08 67.23 20.32
N LYS A 25 49.09 67.40 21.20
CA LYS A 25 49.20 68.23 22.42
C LYS A 25 50.23 67.69 23.41
N ALA A 26 50.44 66.36 23.42
CA ALA A 26 51.47 65.69 24.20
C ALA A 26 52.87 65.73 23.55
N GLY A 27 53.02 66.32 22.36
CA GLY A 27 54.29 66.41 21.65
C GLY A 27 54.67 65.15 20.86
N ILE A 28 53.74 64.23 20.63
CA ILE A 28 53.93 62.98 19.90
C ILE A 28 53.34 63.13 18.48
N PRO A 29 54.09 62.81 17.41
CA PRO A 29 55.44 62.26 17.40
C PRO A 29 56.54 63.30 17.61
N GLU A 30 57.65 62.85 18.18
CA GLU A 30 58.92 63.58 18.23
C GLU A 30 59.49 63.76 16.81
N ILE A 31 60.22 64.85 16.59
CA ILE A 31 60.69 65.28 15.26
C ILE A 31 61.73 64.29 14.69
N ASP A 32 62.67 63.87 15.54
CA ASP A 32 63.83 63.03 15.18
C ASP A 32 63.52 61.53 15.34
N ARG A 33 62.24 61.17 15.48
CA ARG A 33 61.83 59.78 15.64
C ARG A 33 61.87 59.08 14.28
N ASP A 34 62.49 57.92 14.25
CA ASP A 34 62.63 57.08 13.05
C ASP A 34 61.75 55.82 13.10
N SER A 35 60.80 55.75 14.03
CA SER A 35 59.93 54.59 14.22
C SER A 35 58.50 54.96 14.55
N HIS A 36 57.56 54.07 14.21
CA HIS A 36 56.13 54.24 14.50
C HIS A 36 55.84 54.54 15.97
N THR A 37 54.78 55.33 16.19
CA THR A 37 54.32 55.71 17.53
C THR A 37 53.50 54.60 18.18
N GLU A 38 53.41 54.60 19.51
CA GLU A 38 52.54 53.68 20.25
C GLU A 38 51.08 53.82 19.81
N SER A 39 50.65 55.03 19.43
CA SER A 39 49.32 55.25 18.87
C SER A 39 49.11 54.58 17.53
N GLU A 40 50.05 54.66 16.58
CA GLU A 40 49.97 53.92 15.31
C GLU A 40 50.05 52.39 15.53
N GLU A 41 50.89 51.95 16.45
CA GLU A 41 51.02 50.54 16.85
C GLU A 41 49.73 49.98 17.48
N SER A 42 48.97 50.82 18.17
CA SER A 42 47.66 50.44 18.66
C SER A 42 46.60 50.36 17.56
N LEU A 43 46.75 51.09 16.43
CA LEU A 43 45.89 50.91 15.24
C LEU A 43 46.14 49.53 14.64
N ARG A 44 47.41 49.12 14.53
CA ARG A 44 47.79 47.76 14.14
C ARG A 44 47.18 46.72 15.10
N SER A 45 47.26 46.96 16.40
CA SER A 45 46.67 46.08 17.42
C SER A 45 45.14 45.98 17.33
N TYR A 46 44.46 47.08 17.01
CA TYR A 46 43.02 47.11 16.80
C TYR A 46 42.62 46.32 15.56
N VAL A 47 43.26 46.56 14.41
CA VAL A 47 42.96 45.82 13.18
C VAL A 47 43.27 44.33 13.37
N LEU A 48 44.34 43.99 14.08
CA LEU A 48 44.69 42.59 14.37
C LEU A 48 43.65 41.88 15.26
N ARG A 49 43.26 42.48 16.38
CA ARG A 49 42.34 41.81 17.33
C ARG A 49 40.88 41.90 16.93
N GLU A 50 40.42 43.09 16.54
CA GLU A 50 39.00 43.35 16.36
C GLU A 50 38.51 43.04 14.94
N ILE A 51 39.33 43.34 13.93
CA ILE A 51 38.96 43.12 12.52
C ILE A 51 39.37 41.70 12.12
N ILE A 52 40.66 41.39 12.14
CA ILE A 52 41.20 40.09 11.70
C ILE A 52 40.69 38.97 12.61
N GLY A 53 40.59 39.19 13.94
CA GLY A 53 40.02 38.22 14.87
C GLY A 53 38.57 37.83 14.54
N LYS A 54 37.68 38.81 14.30
CA LYS A 54 36.27 38.53 13.96
C LYS A 54 36.09 37.94 12.56
N VAL A 55 36.92 38.36 11.61
CA VAL A 55 36.92 37.75 10.27
C VAL A 55 37.38 36.29 10.38
N HIS A 56 38.44 36.03 11.14
CA HIS A 56 38.94 34.67 11.36
C HIS A 56 37.89 33.78 12.03
N GLU A 57 37.28 34.23 13.13
CA GLU A 57 36.23 33.49 13.84
C GLU A 57 35.04 33.19 12.92
N GLY A 58 34.52 34.19 12.21
CA GLY A 58 33.38 34.01 11.31
C GLY A 58 33.67 33.14 10.08
N ARG A 59 34.91 33.16 9.56
CA ARG A 59 35.33 32.27 8.46
C ARG A 59 35.60 30.86 8.93
N GLN A 60 36.13 30.70 10.15
CA GLN A 60 36.33 29.40 10.78
C GLN A 60 34.99 28.72 11.05
N GLU A 61 34.02 29.46 11.61
CA GLU A 61 32.65 28.96 11.85
C GLU A 61 31.98 28.48 10.54
N GLN A 62 32.08 29.27 9.45
CA GLN A 62 31.57 28.85 8.14
C GLN A 62 32.25 27.59 7.61
N LEU A 63 33.56 27.45 7.84
CA LEU A 63 34.31 26.28 7.41
C LEU A 63 33.91 25.05 8.24
N ASP A 64 33.74 25.21 9.55
CA ASP A 64 33.32 24.16 10.46
C ASP A 64 31.89 23.69 10.13
N GLU A 65 30.97 24.60 9.77
CA GLU A 65 29.63 24.26 9.28
C GLU A 65 29.69 23.38 8.00
N GLN A 66 30.60 23.68 7.06
CA GLN A 66 30.78 22.83 5.87
C GLN A 66 31.34 21.45 6.24
N VAL A 67 32.20 21.38 7.26
CA VAL A 67 32.76 20.13 7.77
C VAL A 67 31.72 19.31 8.55
N GLU A 68 30.79 19.94 9.26
CA GLU A 68 29.70 19.25 9.95
C GLU A 68 28.57 18.80 9.02
N ALA A 69 28.30 19.55 7.95
CA ALA A 69 27.34 19.16 6.90
C ALA A 69 27.76 17.90 6.10
N ARG A 70 28.93 17.34 6.44
CA ARG A 70 29.51 16.12 5.89
C ARG A 70 28.72 14.88 6.27
N ASN A 71 27.80 14.46 5.42
CA ASN A 71 27.23 13.12 5.43
C ASN A 71 28.17 12.11 4.72
N GLU A 72 29.36 11.90 5.27
CA GLU A 72 30.36 11.00 4.64
C GLU A 72 29.96 9.52 4.63
N VAL A 73 29.02 9.15 5.49
CA VAL A 73 28.69 7.76 5.78
C VAL A 73 27.80 7.13 4.70
N GLY A 74 27.08 7.94 3.92
CA GLY A 74 26.10 7.46 2.94
C GLY A 74 26.74 6.73 1.75
N ILE A 75 27.68 7.38 1.05
CA ILE A 75 28.19 6.88 -0.24
C ILE A 75 28.84 5.50 -0.13
N ARG A 76 29.76 5.31 0.84
CA ARG A 76 30.45 4.01 1.00
C ARG A 76 29.47 2.92 1.38
N GLN A 77 28.53 3.21 2.28
CA GLN A 77 27.52 2.24 2.71
C GLN A 77 26.61 1.86 1.54
N LEU A 78 26.05 2.85 0.83
CA LEU A 78 25.17 2.62 -0.32
C LEU A 78 25.90 1.83 -1.41
N TYR A 79 27.17 2.11 -1.67
CA TYR A 79 27.96 1.36 -2.64
C TYR A 79 28.19 -0.11 -2.22
N GLN A 80 28.44 -0.38 -0.93
CA GLN A 80 28.52 -1.75 -0.43
C GLN A 80 27.17 -2.47 -0.49
N GLU A 81 26.07 -1.75 -0.28
CA GLU A 81 24.73 -2.29 -0.46
C GLU A 81 24.44 -2.65 -1.93
N ILE A 82 24.92 -1.84 -2.90
CA ILE A 82 24.86 -2.17 -4.33
C ILE A 82 25.64 -3.46 -4.61
N LYS A 83 26.88 -3.60 -4.10
CA LYS A 83 27.69 -4.81 -4.28
C LYS A 83 27.09 -6.05 -3.63
N SER A 84 26.44 -5.91 -2.48
CA SER A 84 25.81 -7.03 -1.76
C SER A 84 24.38 -7.34 -2.22
N THR A 85 23.87 -6.62 -3.22
CA THR A 85 22.50 -6.75 -3.73
C THR A 85 22.22 -8.17 -4.23
N GLU A 86 23.14 -8.80 -4.95
CA GLU A 86 22.98 -10.19 -5.41
C GLU A 86 22.69 -11.14 -4.23
N SER A 87 23.51 -11.08 -3.17
CA SER A 87 23.37 -11.95 -2.01
C SER A 87 22.05 -11.71 -1.25
N THR A 88 21.61 -10.46 -1.22
CA THR A 88 20.37 -10.04 -0.54
C THR A 88 19.15 -10.53 -1.31
N ILE A 89 19.16 -10.39 -2.64
CA ILE A 89 18.11 -10.88 -3.52
C ILE A 89 18.02 -12.39 -3.46
N ARG A 90 19.16 -13.10 -3.54
CA ARG A 90 19.20 -14.57 -3.45
C ARG A 90 18.53 -15.07 -2.17
N LYS A 91 18.80 -14.41 -1.03
CA LYS A 91 18.14 -14.73 0.25
C LYS A 91 16.65 -14.38 0.23
N ARG A 92 16.28 -13.18 -0.24
CA ARG A 92 14.89 -12.69 -0.27
C ARG A 92 14.03 -13.58 -1.17
N VAL A 93 14.48 -13.84 -2.40
CA VAL A 93 13.81 -14.71 -3.37
C VAL A 93 13.75 -16.15 -2.87
N GLY A 94 14.86 -16.72 -2.36
CA GLY A 94 14.86 -18.07 -1.80
C GLY A 94 13.88 -18.25 -0.63
N SER A 95 13.79 -17.25 0.27
CA SER A 95 12.83 -17.27 1.38
C SER A 95 11.38 -17.23 0.90
N ARG A 96 11.08 -16.40 -0.10
CA ARG A 96 9.75 -16.27 -0.70
C ARG A 96 9.36 -17.52 -1.48
N PHE A 97 10.28 -18.05 -2.28
CA PHE A 97 10.10 -19.29 -3.02
C PHE A 97 9.77 -20.47 -2.09
N ALA A 98 10.42 -20.57 -0.93
CA ALA A 98 10.13 -21.62 0.03
C ALA A 98 8.69 -21.56 0.57
N VAL A 99 8.20 -20.36 0.88
CA VAL A 99 6.81 -20.12 1.33
C VAL A 99 5.83 -20.49 0.21
N ILE A 100 6.03 -19.93 -0.98
CA ILE A 100 5.20 -20.20 -2.17
C ILE A 100 5.15 -21.71 -2.47
N SER A 101 6.29 -22.39 -2.45
CA SER A 101 6.36 -23.84 -2.71
C SER A 101 5.54 -24.64 -1.70
N GLN A 102 5.58 -24.26 -0.42
CA GLN A 102 4.81 -24.91 0.63
C GLN A 102 3.30 -24.68 0.44
N ASP A 103 2.90 -23.45 0.11
CA ASP A 103 1.49 -23.09 -0.09
C ASP A 103 0.91 -23.77 -1.33
N LEU A 104 1.66 -23.81 -2.44
CA LEU A 104 1.27 -24.54 -3.64
C LEU A 104 1.12 -26.04 -3.36
N LYS A 105 2.08 -26.66 -2.68
CA LYS A 105 1.97 -28.09 -2.30
C LYS A 105 0.74 -28.36 -1.44
N ARG A 106 0.41 -27.45 -0.52
CA ARG A 106 -0.78 -27.57 0.34
C ARG A 106 -2.06 -27.44 -0.48
N ALA A 107 -2.17 -26.42 -1.32
CA ALA A 107 -3.34 -26.18 -2.18
C ALA A 107 -3.58 -27.35 -3.13
N ALA A 108 -2.53 -27.86 -3.78
CA ALA A 108 -2.61 -29.01 -4.66
C ALA A 108 -3.05 -30.28 -3.92
N LYS A 109 -2.51 -30.53 -2.72
CA LYS A 109 -2.91 -31.68 -1.90
C LYS A 109 -4.38 -31.59 -1.48
N GLU A 110 -4.86 -30.40 -1.12
CA GLU A 110 -6.27 -30.19 -0.80
C GLU A 110 -7.16 -30.46 -2.03
N LEU A 111 -6.82 -29.89 -3.19
CA LEU A 111 -7.54 -30.13 -4.43
C LEU A 111 -7.57 -31.62 -4.81
N ALA A 112 -6.42 -32.30 -4.73
CA ALA A 112 -6.31 -33.74 -5.02
C ALA A 112 -7.18 -34.58 -4.09
N SER A 113 -7.22 -34.24 -2.80
CA SER A 113 -8.04 -34.94 -1.81
C SER A 113 -9.53 -34.81 -2.11
N VAL A 114 -10.01 -33.59 -2.42
CA VAL A 114 -11.43 -33.34 -2.70
C VAL A 114 -11.83 -33.91 -4.06
N ARG A 115 -10.93 -33.92 -5.05
CA ARG A 115 -11.15 -34.61 -6.32
C ARG A 115 -11.28 -36.12 -6.12
N THR A 116 -10.41 -36.71 -5.31
CA THR A 116 -10.50 -38.14 -4.95
C THR A 116 -11.83 -38.44 -4.25
N ASP A 117 -12.27 -37.57 -3.34
CA ASP A 117 -13.59 -37.69 -2.70
C ASP A 117 -14.74 -37.64 -3.72
N LEU A 118 -14.65 -36.77 -4.73
CA LEU A 118 -15.63 -36.68 -5.82
C LEU A 118 -15.65 -37.97 -6.66
N GLU A 119 -14.48 -38.51 -7.00
CA GLU A 119 -14.36 -39.76 -7.78
C GLU A 119 -14.90 -40.96 -6.99
N ILE A 120 -14.56 -41.07 -5.70
CA ILE A 120 -15.12 -42.07 -4.79
C ILE A 120 -16.64 -41.91 -4.70
N PHE A 121 -17.14 -40.68 -4.58
CA PHE A 121 -18.57 -40.40 -4.57
C PHE A 121 -19.24 -40.82 -5.89
N ARG A 122 -18.64 -40.52 -7.04
CA ARG A 122 -19.15 -40.94 -8.36
C ARG A 122 -19.18 -42.46 -8.47
N HIS A 123 -18.11 -43.15 -8.11
CA HIS A 123 -18.01 -44.61 -8.18
C HIS A 123 -19.03 -45.30 -7.25
N ARG A 124 -19.09 -44.89 -5.97
CA ARG A 124 -20.05 -45.45 -4.99
C ARG A 124 -21.50 -45.29 -5.42
N ASN A 125 -21.81 -44.20 -6.12
CA ASN A 125 -23.17 -43.88 -6.56
C ASN A 125 -23.44 -44.26 -8.03
N GLY A 126 -22.45 -44.77 -8.78
CA GLY A 126 -22.56 -45.14 -10.19
C GLY A 126 -22.82 -43.97 -11.14
N LEU A 127 -22.25 -42.80 -10.85
CA LEU A 127 -22.43 -41.58 -11.63
C LEU A 127 -21.32 -41.45 -12.69
N THR A 128 -21.67 -41.70 -13.95
CA THR A 128 -20.74 -41.60 -15.09
C THR A 128 -20.79 -40.24 -15.79
N ARG A 129 -21.87 -39.48 -15.64
CA ARG A 129 -22.04 -38.12 -16.16
C ARG A 129 -21.52 -37.05 -15.21
N ASP A 130 -21.28 -35.86 -15.73
CA ASP A 130 -20.99 -34.68 -14.91
C ASP A 130 -22.26 -34.13 -14.23
N ALA A 131 -22.05 -33.34 -13.18
CA ALA A 131 -23.13 -32.73 -12.43
C ALA A 131 -23.81 -31.65 -13.27
N ILE A 132 -25.14 -31.68 -13.33
CA ILE A 132 -25.95 -30.70 -14.03
C ILE A 132 -26.62 -29.85 -12.96
N TYR A 133 -26.21 -28.59 -12.84
CA TYR A 133 -26.79 -27.64 -11.90
C TYR A 133 -26.80 -26.24 -12.49
N ARG A 134 -27.60 -25.35 -11.91
CA ARG A 134 -27.64 -23.95 -12.33
C ARG A 134 -26.60 -23.14 -11.56
N GLU A 135 -25.82 -22.32 -12.27
CA GLU A 135 -24.76 -21.50 -11.66
C GLU A 135 -25.33 -20.28 -10.93
N SER A 136 -26.28 -19.56 -11.54
CA SER A 136 -26.84 -18.33 -10.95
C SER A 136 -27.90 -18.61 -9.88
N LYS A 137 -27.54 -18.35 -8.61
CA LYS A 137 -28.46 -18.39 -7.45
C LYS A 137 -29.49 -17.25 -7.48
N ILE A 138 -29.11 -16.06 -7.97
CA ILE A 138 -29.95 -14.86 -7.99
C ILE A 138 -31.18 -15.10 -8.87
N LEU A 139 -30.96 -15.51 -10.13
CA LEU A 139 -32.05 -15.80 -11.08
C LEU A 139 -33.00 -16.88 -10.55
N HIS A 140 -32.48 -17.85 -9.80
CA HIS A 140 -33.28 -18.90 -9.22
C HIS A 140 -34.25 -18.36 -8.15
N TYR A 141 -33.77 -17.58 -7.18
CA TYR A 141 -34.60 -17.00 -6.13
C TYR A 141 -35.59 -15.95 -6.66
N SER A 142 -35.23 -15.18 -7.68
CA SER A 142 -36.15 -14.22 -8.31
C SER A 142 -37.38 -14.92 -8.89
N ILE A 143 -37.21 -16.05 -9.57
CA ILE A 143 -38.35 -16.79 -10.15
C ILE A 143 -39.27 -17.36 -9.06
N ILE A 144 -38.71 -17.92 -7.98
CA ILE A 144 -39.50 -18.39 -6.83
C ILE A 144 -40.31 -17.24 -6.23
N PHE A 145 -39.66 -16.10 -6.02
CA PHE A 145 -40.28 -14.91 -5.48
C PHE A 145 -41.46 -14.43 -6.34
N PHE A 146 -41.31 -14.40 -7.67
CA PHE A 146 -42.41 -14.05 -8.57
C PHE A 146 -43.58 -15.05 -8.52
N ILE A 147 -43.31 -16.36 -8.42
CA ILE A 147 -44.37 -17.36 -8.29
C ILE A 147 -45.16 -17.13 -6.99
N VAL A 148 -44.47 -16.93 -5.87
CA VAL A 148 -45.09 -16.68 -4.56
C VAL A 148 -45.91 -15.38 -4.55
N ILE A 149 -45.41 -14.30 -5.16
CA ILE A 149 -46.15 -13.05 -5.28
C ILE A 149 -47.42 -13.25 -6.12
N PHE A 150 -47.30 -13.92 -7.26
CA PHE A 150 -48.44 -14.11 -8.16
C PHE A 150 -49.52 -14.98 -7.52
N GLU A 151 -49.13 -16.06 -6.85
CA GLU A 151 -50.01 -16.89 -6.06
C GLU A 151 -50.69 -16.10 -4.92
N THR A 152 -49.91 -15.32 -4.17
CA THR A 152 -50.44 -14.47 -3.07
C THR A 152 -51.44 -13.46 -3.60
N ALA A 153 -51.16 -12.81 -4.74
CA ALA A 153 -52.05 -11.81 -5.34
C ALA A 153 -53.38 -12.43 -5.80
N LEU A 154 -53.33 -13.57 -6.49
CA LEU A 154 -54.53 -14.27 -6.94
C LEU A 154 -55.35 -14.79 -5.76
N ASN A 155 -54.72 -15.46 -4.79
CA ASN A 155 -55.42 -15.97 -3.61
C ASN A 155 -55.97 -14.84 -2.73
N SER A 156 -55.26 -13.70 -2.64
CA SER A 156 -55.71 -12.51 -1.88
C SER A 156 -56.99 -11.94 -2.47
N PHE A 157 -57.08 -11.85 -3.80
CA PHE A 157 -58.28 -11.37 -4.49
C PHE A 157 -59.52 -12.20 -4.12
N PHE A 158 -59.40 -13.52 -4.13
CA PHE A 158 -60.52 -14.42 -3.82
C PHE A 158 -60.86 -14.49 -2.32
N LEU A 159 -59.86 -14.49 -1.43
CA LEU A 159 -60.06 -14.52 0.02
C LEU A 159 -60.57 -13.19 0.58
N SER A 160 -60.26 -12.07 -0.09
CA SER A 160 -60.69 -10.73 0.35
C SER A 160 -62.21 -10.57 0.44
N LYS A 161 -62.99 -11.33 -0.34
CA LYS A 161 -64.45 -11.24 -0.38
C LYS A 161 -65.11 -11.80 0.89
N GLY A 162 -64.45 -12.75 1.55
CA GLY A 162 -64.95 -13.42 2.76
C GLY A 162 -64.29 -12.92 4.06
N SER A 163 -63.42 -11.91 4.01
CA SER A 163 -62.66 -11.40 5.15
C SER A 163 -63.21 -10.05 5.64
N GLU A 164 -63.40 -9.89 6.95
CA GLU A 164 -63.86 -8.63 7.57
C GLU A 164 -62.90 -7.45 7.32
N LEU A 165 -61.61 -7.74 7.15
CA LEU A 165 -60.57 -6.76 6.82
C LEU A 165 -60.41 -6.52 5.30
N GLY A 166 -61.33 -7.05 4.49
CA GLY A 166 -61.32 -6.94 3.03
C GLY A 166 -60.01 -7.42 2.41
N LEU A 167 -59.45 -6.61 1.50
CA LEU A 167 -58.22 -6.92 0.76
C LEU A 167 -57.01 -7.15 1.69
N VAL A 168 -56.92 -6.40 2.79
CA VAL A 168 -55.80 -6.49 3.73
C VAL A 168 -55.81 -7.86 4.43
N GLY A 169 -56.97 -8.30 4.92
CA GLY A 169 -57.11 -9.62 5.55
C GLY A 169 -56.91 -10.76 4.56
N GLY A 170 -57.47 -10.64 3.35
CA GLY A 170 -57.28 -11.61 2.28
C GLY A 170 -55.81 -11.74 1.85
N PHE A 171 -55.06 -10.64 1.82
CA PHE A 171 -53.62 -10.64 1.55
C PHE A 171 -52.83 -11.41 2.61
N PHE A 172 -53.04 -11.13 3.90
CA PHE A 172 -52.33 -11.84 4.97
C PHE A 172 -52.64 -13.35 4.97
N GLN A 173 -53.90 -13.72 4.76
CA GLN A 173 -54.30 -15.13 4.63
C GLN A 173 -53.63 -15.80 3.41
N ALA A 174 -53.69 -15.16 2.24
CA ALA A 174 -53.09 -15.65 1.01
C ALA A 174 -51.56 -15.78 1.09
N PHE A 175 -50.91 -14.86 1.79
CA PHE A 175 -49.46 -14.89 2.00
C PHE A 175 -49.06 -16.09 2.87
N ILE A 176 -49.79 -16.35 3.97
CA ILE A 176 -49.56 -17.52 4.81
C ILE A 176 -49.75 -18.81 4.01
N ILE A 177 -50.81 -18.90 3.22
CA ILE A 177 -51.08 -20.06 2.34
C ILE A 177 -49.92 -20.27 1.36
N SER A 178 -49.47 -19.20 0.70
CA SER A 178 -48.36 -19.27 -0.27
C SER A 178 -47.04 -19.69 0.40
N LEU A 179 -46.81 -19.28 1.65
CA LEU A 179 -45.63 -19.70 2.42
C LEU A 179 -45.68 -21.20 2.78
N VAL A 180 -46.85 -21.71 3.16
CA VAL A 180 -47.04 -23.15 3.40
C VAL A 180 -46.83 -23.94 2.11
N ASN A 181 -47.39 -23.48 0.97
CA ASN A 181 -47.17 -24.09 -0.34
C ASN A 181 -45.69 -24.08 -0.74
N LEU A 182 -44.97 -22.98 -0.50
CA LEU A 182 -43.53 -22.91 -0.71
C LEU A 182 -42.77 -23.96 0.11
N GLY A 183 -43.12 -24.11 1.39
CA GLY A 183 -42.53 -25.11 2.27
C GLY A 183 -42.79 -26.54 1.79
N LEU A 184 -44.05 -26.87 1.48
CA LEU A 184 -44.45 -28.17 0.96
C LEU A 184 -43.74 -28.49 -0.37
N ALA A 185 -43.63 -27.52 -1.28
CA ALA A 185 -42.90 -27.67 -2.53
C ALA A 185 -41.40 -27.93 -2.32
N ALA A 186 -40.78 -27.24 -1.36
CA ALA A 186 -39.37 -27.45 -1.02
C ALA A 186 -39.13 -28.87 -0.46
N PHE A 187 -39.97 -29.33 0.47
CA PHE A 187 -39.87 -30.69 1.00
C PHE A 187 -40.17 -31.75 -0.06
N ALA A 188 -41.17 -31.53 -0.92
CA ALA A 188 -41.48 -32.40 -2.05
C ALA A 188 -40.30 -32.53 -3.01
N ALA A 189 -39.62 -31.43 -3.35
CA ALA A 189 -38.44 -31.45 -4.21
C ALA A 189 -37.27 -32.23 -3.61
N VAL A 190 -37.03 -32.11 -2.30
CA VAL A 190 -36.00 -32.88 -1.59
C VAL A 190 -36.33 -34.38 -1.59
N ALA A 191 -37.57 -34.75 -1.30
CA ALA A 191 -38.02 -36.15 -1.32
C ALA A 191 -37.93 -36.73 -2.75
N LEU A 192 -38.34 -35.97 -3.75
CA LEU A 192 -38.23 -36.35 -5.17
C LEU A 192 -36.78 -36.59 -5.58
N ARG A 193 -35.84 -35.71 -5.18
CA ARG A 193 -34.40 -35.90 -5.44
C ARG A 193 -33.85 -37.18 -4.81
N ASN A 194 -34.23 -37.46 -3.56
CA ASN A 194 -33.82 -38.70 -2.88
C ASN A 194 -34.41 -39.97 -3.51
N SER A 195 -35.49 -39.86 -4.29
CA SER A 195 -36.06 -40.99 -5.04
C SER A 195 -35.16 -41.46 -6.20
N PHE A 196 -34.18 -40.66 -6.61
CA PHE A 196 -33.15 -41.03 -7.59
C PHE A 196 -31.89 -41.63 -6.97
N HIS A 197 -31.87 -41.86 -5.65
CA HIS A 197 -30.71 -42.43 -4.97
C HIS A 197 -30.49 -43.92 -5.33
N ARG A 198 -29.23 -44.37 -5.39
CA ARG A 198 -28.87 -45.76 -5.76
C ARG A 198 -29.31 -46.78 -4.72
N ASN A 199 -29.20 -46.44 -3.43
CA ASN A 199 -29.67 -47.27 -2.32
C ASN A 199 -31.21 -47.41 -2.35
N ILE A 200 -31.70 -48.65 -2.51
CA ILE A 200 -33.11 -49.00 -2.66
C ILE A 200 -33.92 -48.61 -1.41
N ALA A 201 -33.39 -48.81 -0.20
CA ALA A 201 -34.10 -48.46 1.03
C ALA A 201 -34.33 -46.95 1.13
N ARG A 202 -33.31 -46.14 0.81
CA ARG A 202 -33.41 -44.68 0.77
C ARG A 202 -34.40 -44.24 -0.31
N LYS A 203 -34.38 -44.88 -1.48
CA LYS A 203 -35.32 -44.61 -2.58
C LYS A 203 -36.78 -44.89 -2.18
N LEU A 204 -37.05 -46.05 -1.57
CA LEU A 204 -38.40 -46.40 -1.14
C LEU A 204 -38.92 -45.47 -0.03
N CYS A 205 -38.09 -45.18 0.96
CA CYS A 205 -38.44 -44.21 2.01
C CYS A 205 -38.71 -42.82 1.41
N ALA A 206 -37.87 -42.36 0.49
CA ALA A 206 -38.06 -41.08 -0.19
C ALA A 206 -39.35 -41.02 -1.02
N LEU A 207 -39.71 -42.13 -1.69
CA LEU A 207 -40.97 -42.24 -2.43
C LEU A 207 -42.19 -42.19 -1.50
N LEU A 208 -42.14 -42.88 -0.36
CA LEU A 208 -43.20 -42.83 0.67
C LEU A 208 -43.35 -41.41 1.24
N VAL A 209 -42.24 -40.75 1.55
CA VAL A 209 -42.24 -39.36 2.04
C VAL A 209 -42.77 -38.42 0.97
N PHE A 210 -42.37 -38.58 -0.31
CA PHE A 210 -42.88 -37.78 -1.41
C PHE A 210 -44.40 -37.96 -1.60
N ALA A 211 -44.89 -39.20 -1.53
CA ALA A 211 -46.32 -39.50 -1.59
C ALA A 211 -47.09 -38.88 -0.40
N ALA A 212 -46.55 -38.96 0.81
CA ALA A 212 -47.14 -38.36 2.00
C ALA A 212 -47.20 -36.83 1.90
N ILE A 213 -46.13 -36.18 1.43
CA ILE A 213 -46.11 -34.73 1.19
C ILE A 213 -47.11 -34.35 0.09
N GLY A 214 -47.20 -35.14 -1.00
CA GLY A 214 -48.15 -34.91 -2.08
C GLY A 214 -49.61 -35.01 -1.61
N ALA A 215 -49.92 -36.01 -0.78
CA ALA A 215 -51.23 -36.16 -0.16
C ALA A 215 -51.54 -34.98 0.79
N LEU A 216 -50.58 -34.59 1.63
CA LEU A 216 -50.72 -33.45 2.53
C LEU A 216 -50.93 -32.14 1.76
N ALA A 217 -50.17 -31.91 0.69
CA ALA A 217 -50.30 -30.71 -0.13
C ALA A 217 -51.62 -30.67 -0.89
N THR A 218 -52.08 -31.81 -1.41
CA THR A 218 -53.41 -31.91 -2.04
C THR A 218 -54.52 -31.61 -1.03
N ALA A 219 -54.46 -32.21 0.16
CA ALA A 219 -55.41 -31.95 1.24
C ALA A 219 -55.38 -30.48 1.69
N PHE A 220 -54.20 -29.87 1.77
CA PHE A 220 -54.05 -28.46 2.12
C PHE A 220 -54.68 -27.54 1.07
N VAL A 221 -54.37 -27.75 -0.22
CA VAL A 221 -54.92 -26.93 -1.31
C VAL A 221 -56.44 -27.08 -1.41
N LEU A 222 -56.99 -28.30 -1.29
CA LEU A 222 -58.43 -28.53 -1.23
C LEU A 222 -59.06 -27.90 0.02
N GLY A 223 -58.38 -27.99 1.17
CA GLY A 223 -58.81 -27.36 2.42
C GLY A 223 -58.89 -25.84 2.31
N VAL A 224 -57.97 -25.19 1.58
CA VAL A 224 -58.03 -23.75 1.28
C VAL A 224 -59.26 -23.41 0.41
N GLY A 225 -59.59 -24.27 -0.56
CA GLY A 225 -60.80 -24.12 -1.37
C GLY A 225 -62.08 -24.19 -0.52
N HIS A 226 -62.20 -25.21 0.33
CA HIS A 226 -63.29 -25.36 1.30
C HIS A 226 -63.34 -24.22 2.32
N TYR A 227 -62.18 -23.71 2.75
CA TYR A 227 -62.08 -22.57 3.66
C TYR A 227 -62.68 -21.31 3.04
N ARG A 228 -62.37 -21.03 1.78
CA ARG A 228 -62.92 -19.84 1.12
C ARG A 228 -64.42 -19.96 0.86
N GLU A 229 -64.92 -21.14 0.49
CA GLU A 229 -66.37 -21.34 0.35
C GLU A 229 -67.08 -21.18 1.71
N ALA A 230 -66.49 -21.70 2.78
CA ALA A 230 -67.01 -21.53 4.14
C ALA A 230 -66.93 -20.08 4.66
N LEU A 231 -65.95 -19.29 4.22
CA LEU A 231 -65.84 -17.86 4.53
C LEU A 231 -67.03 -17.06 3.96
N GLU A 232 -67.60 -17.46 2.82
CA GLU A 232 -68.79 -16.79 2.24
C GLU A 232 -70.06 -17.11 3.03
N VAL A 233 -70.13 -18.28 3.67
CA VAL A 233 -71.27 -18.71 4.47
C VAL A 233 -71.21 -18.12 5.89
N ASN A 234 -70.10 -18.33 6.60
CA ASN A 234 -69.90 -17.81 7.95
C ASN A 234 -68.40 -17.72 8.31
N PRO A 235 -67.83 -16.50 8.33
CA PRO A 235 -66.42 -16.29 8.65
C PRO A 235 -65.97 -16.84 10.03
N PHE A 236 -66.85 -16.82 11.04
CA PHE A 236 -66.50 -17.22 12.41
C PHE A 236 -66.31 -18.74 12.59
N ILE A 237 -66.92 -19.54 11.71
CA ILE A 237 -66.85 -21.01 11.78
C ILE A 237 -66.14 -21.59 10.54
N ALA A 238 -65.69 -20.73 9.61
CA ALA A 238 -65.14 -21.12 8.31
C ALA A 238 -64.02 -22.18 8.42
N SER A 239 -63.07 -22.00 9.34
CA SER A 239 -61.97 -22.97 9.55
C SER A 239 -62.46 -24.35 9.98
N LYS A 240 -63.48 -24.42 10.85
CA LYS A 240 -64.06 -25.70 11.32
C LYS A 240 -64.87 -26.36 10.21
N LEU A 241 -65.69 -25.59 9.50
CA LEU A 241 -66.51 -26.08 8.40
C LEU A 241 -65.63 -26.61 7.25
N ALA A 242 -64.52 -25.92 6.95
CA ALA A 242 -63.56 -26.34 5.93
C ALA A 242 -62.96 -27.73 6.22
N VAL A 243 -62.57 -27.97 7.48
CA VAL A 243 -62.03 -29.28 7.88
C VAL A 243 -63.11 -30.35 7.80
N LEU A 244 -64.33 -30.09 8.29
CA LEU A 244 -65.43 -31.06 8.21
C LEU A 244 -65.77 -31.43 6.77
N ASN A 245 -65.88 -30.45 5.88
CA ASN A 245 -66.18 -30.67 4.47
C ASN A 245 -65.03 -31.40 3.77
N LEU A 246 -63.77 -31.05 4.06
CA LEU A 246 -62.61 -31.75 3.50
C LEU A 246 -62.58 -33.24 3.87
N TRP A 247 -63.02 -33.61 5.09
CA TRP A 247 -63.08 -35.01 5.51
C TRP A 247 -64.31 -35.76 4.99
N GLY A 248 -65.46 -35.08 4.87
CA GLY A 248 -66.72 -35.68 4.43
C GLY A 248 -66.86 -35.80 2.91
N ASP A 249 -66.51 -34.74 2.19
CA ASP A 249 -66.51 -34.68 0.72
C ASP A 249 -65.33 -33.80 0.21
N PRO A 250 -64.12 -34.38 0.09
CA PRO A 250 -62.91 -33.64 -0.26
C PRO A 250 -63.01 -32.85 -1.57
N PHE A 251 -63.77 -33.35 -2.55
CA PHE A 251 -63.95 -32.74 -3.87
C PHE A 251 -65.28 -31.96 -4.00
N GLY A 252 -66.10 -31.93 -2.95
CA GLY A 252 -67.37 -31.22 -2.86
C GLY A 252 -67.23 -29.71 -2.73
N ILE A 253 -66.42 -29.08 -3.57
CA ILE A 253 -66.32 -27.62 -3.69
C ILE A 253 -67.35 -27.18 -4.73
N HIS A 254 -68.33 -26.36 -4.34
CA HIS A 254 -69.45 -26.01 -5.21
C HIS A 254 -69.31 -24.63 -5.87
N ASP A 255 -68.43 -23.76 -5.38
CA ASP A 255 -68.16 -22.47 -6.04
C ASP A 255 -66.99 -22.52 -7.04
N PHE A 256 -67.21 -21.91 -8.21
CA PHE A 256 -66.24 -21.85 -9.29
C PHE A 256 -64.96 -21.08 -8.88
N ASN A 257 -65.08 -19.99 -8.12
CA ASN A 257 -63.89 -19.23 -7.73
C ASN A 257 -63.03 -19.98 -6.69
N SER A 258 -63.63 -20.85 -5.88
CA SER A 258 -62.89 -21.73 -4.95
C SER A 258 -62.07 -22.73 -5.73
N TRP A 259 -62.64 -23.31 -6.80
CA TRP A 259 -61.92 -24.19 -7.72
C TRP A 259 -60.75 -23.49 -8.43
N ILE A 260 -60.93 -22.23 -8.86
CA ILE A 260 -59.82 -21.46 -9.44
C ILE A 260 -58.66 -21.35 -8.44
N MET A 261 -58.92 -21.03 -7.17
CA MET A 261 -57.87 -20.94 -6.16
C MET A 261 -57.14 -22.27 -5.96
N VAL A 262 -57.88 -23.38 -5.89
CA VAL A 262 -57.30 -24.73 -5.79
C VAL A 262 -56.38 -25.00 -6.98
N ILE A 263 -56.82 -24.71 -8.20
CA ILE A 263 -56.04 -24.93 -9.41
C ILE A 263 -54.79 -24.04 -9.46
N VAL A 264 -54.93 -22.75 -9.19
CA VAL A 264 -53.81 -21.79 -9.18
C VAL A 264 -52.77 -22.18 -8.15
N SER A 265 -53.20 -22.52 -6.94
CA SER A 265 -52.31 -22.98 -5.85
C SER A 265 -51.64 -24.31 -6.21
N GLY A 266 -52.36 -25.24 -6.85
CA GLY A 266 -51.80 -26.49 -7.37
C GLY A 266 -50.74 -26.27 -8.45
N ILE A 267 -50.98 -25.36 -9.40
CA ILE A 267 -50.00 -24.99 -10.44
C ILE A 267 -48.77 -24.34 -9.78
N ALA A 268 -48.97 -23.39 -8.86
CA ALA A 268 -47.87 -22.74 -8.15
C ALA A 268 -47.02 -23.76 -7.38
N LEU A 269 -47.65 -24.70 -6.67
CA LEU A 269 -46.99 -25.80 -5.96
C LEU A 269 -46.14 -26.67 -6.91
N ILE A 270 -46.68 -27.04 -8.08
CA ILE A 270 -45.96 -27.83 -9.09
C ILE A 270 -44.77 -27.04 -9.64
N LEU A 271 -44.96 -25.76 -9.99
CA LEU A 271 -43.90 -24.89 -10.51
C LEU A 271 -42.79 -24.68 -9.49
N LEU A 272 -43.13 -24.43 -8.22
CA LEU A 272 -42.18 -24.30 -7.12
C LEU A 272 -41.40 -25.60 -6.90
N THR A 273 -42.09 -26.75 -6.89
CA THR A 273 -41.47 -28.07 -6.72
C THR A 273 -40.49 -28.34 -7.87
N ALA A 274 -40.90 -28.10 -9.12
CA ALA A 274 -40.03 -28.24 -10.28
C ALA A 274 -38.82 -27.29 -10.20
N LYS A 275 -39.05 -26.06 -9.74
CA LYS A 275 -37.99 -25.05 -9.61
C LYS A 275 -36.96 -25.44 -8.56
N PHE A 276 -37.37 -25.92 -7.38
CA PHE A 276 -36.48 -26.45 -6.35
C PHE A 276 -35.77 -27.74 -6.76
N PHE A 277 -36.42 -28.58 -7.56
CA PHE A 277 -35.83 -29.82 -8.04
C PHE A 277 -34.62 -29.56 -8.96
N VAL A 278 -34.74 -28.62 -9.91
CA VAL A 278 -33.76 -28.35 -10.98
C VAL A 278 -32.54 -27.51 -10.54
N VAL A 279 -32.55 -26.94 -9.33
CA VAL A 279 -31.47 -26.04 -8.84
C VAL A 279 -30.12 -26.75 -8.77
N ASP A 280 -30.16 -27.93 -8.17
CA ASP A 280 -29.03 -28.80 -8.01
C ASP A 280 -29.24 -30.03 -8.89
N ASP A 281 -28.20 -30.84 -8.94
CA ASP A 281 -28.23 -32.10 -9.63
C ASP A 281 -29.32 -33.02 -9.07
N ARG A 282 -29.89 -33.83 -9.96
CA ARG A 282 -30.89 -34.85 -9.62
C ARG A 282 -30.38 -35.82 -8.56
N TYR A 283 -29.06 -36.04 -8.49
CA TYR A 283 -28.45 -36.84 -7.47
C TYR A 283 -28.09 -35.99 -6.23
N PRO A 284 -28.62 -36.33 -5.04
CA PRO A 284 -28.40 -35.52 -3.84
C PRO A 284 -26.92 -35.47 -3.47
N GLY A 285 -26.41 -34.25 -3.22
CA GLY A 285 -25.03 -34.00 -2.81
C GLY A 285 -24.02 -33.83 -3.95
N TYR A 286 -24.37 -34.18 -5.19
CA TYR A 286 -23.41 -34.15 -6.30
C TYR A 286 -22.99 -32.71 -6.68
N THR A 287 -23.92 -31.77 -6.69
CA THR A 287 -23.63 -30.34 -6.93
C THR A 287 -22.65 -29.78 -5.91
N ALA A 288 -22.83 -30.09 -4.61
CA ALA A 288 -22.00 -29.53 -3.56
C ALA A 288 -20.54 -30.00 -3.68
N MET A 289 -20.34 -31.29 -3.94
CA MET A 289 -19.00 -31.85 -4.16
C MET A 289 -18.35 -31.29 -5.43
N THR A 290 -19.11 -31.20 -6.53
CA THR A 290 -18.60 -30.67 -7.81
C THR A 290 -18.21 -29.21 -7.68
N ARG A 291 -19.07 -28.36 -7.10
CA ARG A 291 -18.75 -26.94 -6.84
C ARG A 291 -17.52 -26.78 -5.96
N ARG A 292 -17.34 -27.65 -4.95
CA ARG A 292 -16.15 -27.61 -4.10
C ARG A 292 -14.88 -27.89 -4.90
N VAL A 293 -14.89 -28.89 -5.77
CA VAL A 293 -13.76 -29.17 -6.68
C VAL A 293 -13.51 -27.98 -7.60
N THR A 294 -14.53 -27.47 -8.30
CA THR A 294 -14.38 -26.32 -9.21
C THR A 294 -13.82 -25.09 -8.51
N ASN A 295 -14.33 -24.76 -7.32
CA ASN A 295 -13.81 -23.63 -6.56
C ASN A 295 -12.33 -23.82 -6.17
N LEU A 296 -11.92 -25.04 -5.83
CA LEU A 296 -10.51 -25.33 -5.50
C LEU A 296 -9.63 -25.36 -6.75
N GLN A 297 -10.15 -25.75 -7.91
CA GLN A 297 -9.46 -25.65 -9.20
C GLN A 297 -9.21 -24.18 -9.56
N ASP A 298 -10.22 -23.32 -9.43
CA ASP A 298 -10.09 -21.89 -9.66
C ASP A 298 -9.09 -21.25 -8.67
N GLN A 299 -9.13 -21.67 -7.40
CA GLN A 299 -8.16 -21.22 -6.38
C GLN A 299 -6.74 -21.69 -6.73
N TRP A 300 -6.56 -22.94 -7.14
CA TRP A 300 -5.26 -23.45 -7.58
C TRP A 300 -4.68 -22.65 -8.74
N ALA A 301 -5.49 -22.39 -9.77
CA ALA A 301 -5.07 -21.59 -10.93
C ALA A 301 -4.67 -20.17 -10.52
N ARG A 302 -5.44 -19.54 -9.62
CA ARG A 302 -5.10 -18.22 -9.06
C ARG A 302 -3.81 -18.25 -8.25
N SER A 303 -3.63 -19.23 -7.35
CA SER A 303 -2.40 -19.35 -6.56
C SER A 303 -1.17 -19.57 -7.43
N CYS A 304 -1.29 -20.29 -8.56
CA CYS A 304 -0.19 -20.41 -9.52
C CYS A 304 0.15 -19.07 -10.20
N ALA A 305 -0.87 -18.30 -10.58
CA ALA A 305 -0.66 -16.96 -11.18
C ALA A 305 -0.07 -15.98 -10.16
N GLU A 306 -0.62 -15.93 -8.94
CA GLU A 306 -0.14 -15.11 -7.82
C GLU A 306 1.30 -15.45 -7.44
N ALA A 307 1.67 -16.73 -7.45
CA ALA A 307 3.05 -17.16 -7.19
C ALA A 307 4.06 -16.60 -8.20
N ILE A 308 3.68 -16.54 -9.48
CA ILE A 308 4.53 -15.95 -10.53
C ILE A 308 4.63 -14.43 -10.33
N GLU A 309 3.50 -13.78 -10.04
CA GLU A 309 3.45 -12.33 -9.79
C GLU A 309 4.27 -11.93 -8.56
N GLU A 310 4.20 -12.69 -7.46
CA GLU A 310 4.97 -12.38 -6.24
C GLU A 310 6.48 -12.46 -6.47
N ILE A 311 6.97 -13.46 -7.21
CA ILE A 311 8.39 -13.57 -7.56
C ILE A 311 8.83 -12.40 -8.46
N ASN A 312 8.00 -12.02 -9.43
CA ASN A 312 8.28 -10.87 -10.29
C ASN A 312 8.30 -9.56 -9.50
N GLY A 313 7.35 -9.38 -8.57
CA GLY A 313 7.29 -8.21 -7.70
C GLY A 313 8.53 -8.04 -6.84
N VAL A 314 9.14 -9.14 -6.34
CA VAL A 314 10.41 -9.07 -5.60
C VAL A 314 11.54 -8.57 -6.51
N ALA A 315 11.59 -8.99 -7.77
CA ALA A 315 12.60 -8.54 -8.71
C ALA A 315 12.42 -7.05 -9.06
N GLU A 316 11.20 -6.63 -9.38
CA GLU A 316 10.87 -5.23 -9.69
C GLU A 316 11.19 -4.30 -8.50
N GLN A 317 10.78 -4.69 -7.29
CA GLN A 317 11.12 -3.95 -6.08
C GLN A 317 12.63 -3.83 -5.89
N SER A 318 13.38 -4.90 -6.14
CA SER A 318 14.83 -4.90 -5.98
C SER A 318 15.54 -4.04 -7.04
N GLN A 319 15.01 -4.00 -8.27
CA GLN A 319 15.51 -3.10 -9.32
C GLN A 319 15.26 -1.63 -8.97
N GLN A 320 14.08 -1.32 -8.44
CA GLN A 320 13.75 0.03 -7.98
C GLN A 320 14.64 0.45 -6.80
N GLU A 321 14.79 -0.40 -5.78
CA GLU A 321 15.71 -0.17 -4.66
C GLU A 321 17.15 0.07 -5.14
N LEU A 322 17.61 -0.68 -6.15
CA LEU A 322 18.94 -0.51 -6.73
C LEU A 322 19.10 0.82 -7.48
N SER A 323 18.09 1.20 -8.28
CA SER A 323 18.07 2.48 -9.01
C SER A 323 18.04 3.67 -8.05
N ASP A 324 17.28 3.58 -6.96
CA ASP A 324 17.18 4.66 -5.98
C ASP A 324 18.51 4.86 -5.24
N LYS A 325 19.22 3.77 -4.91
CA LYS A 325 20.56 3.83 -4.31
C LYS A 325 21.60 4.46 -5.25
N GLU A 326 21.59 4.09 -6.53
CA GLU A 326 22.50 4.67 -7.53
C GLU A 326 22.30 6.18 -7.66
N ARG A 327 21.03 6.62 -7.77
CA ARG A 327 20.68 8.04 -7.84
C ARG A 327 21.09 8.78 -6.56
N GLU A 328 20.87 8.18 -5.39
CA GLU A 328 21.25 8.77 -4.11
C GLU A 328 22.77 8.94 -3.99
N ILE A 329 23.56 7.95 -4.42
CA ILE A 329 25.03 8.05 -4.46
C ILE A 329 25.46 9.24 -5.33
N ARG A 330 24.90 9.38 -6.54
CA ARG A 330 25.25 10.49 -7.43
C ARG A 330 24.87 11.85 -6.84
N SER A 331 23.70 11.95 -6.21
CA SER A 331 23.24 13.17 -5.52
C SER A 331 24.18 13.56 -4.37
N GLN A 332 24.52 12.60 -3.51
CA GLN A 332 25.44 12.81 -2.38
C GLN A 332 26.83 13.20 -2.86
N TYR A 333 27.33 12.58 -3.93
CA TYR A 333 28.63 12.92 -4.52
C TYR A 333 28.67 14.37 -5.04
N ILE A 334 27.63 14.82 -5.76
CA ILE A 334 27.53 16.21 -6.24
C ILE A 334 27.50 17.20 -5.06
N SER A 335 26.71 16.89 -4.04
CA SER A 335 26.64 17.70 -2.82
C SER A 335 28.00 17.79 -2.11
N PHE A 336 28.72 16.67 -2.02
CA PHE A 336 30.04 16.59 -1.41
C PHE A 336 31.07 17.44 -2.16
N LYS A 337 31.12 17.33 -3.50
CA LYS A 337 31.99 18.15 -4.34
C LYS A 337 31.69 19.64 -4.18
N SER A 338 30.42 20.02 -4.17
CA SER A 338 30.01 21.42 -3.98
C SER A 338 30.39 21.97 -2.60
N SER A 339 30.39 21.14 -1.55
CA SER A 339 30.86 21.52 -0.21
C SER A 339 32.37 21.80 -0.19
N ILE A 340 33.18 21.01 -0.91
CA ILE A 340 34.62 21.26 -1.06
C ILE A 340 34.86 22.58 -1.77
N GLU A 341 34.18 22.83 -2.89
CA GLU A 341 34.30 24.08 -3.65
C GLU A 341 33.99 25.31 -2.77
N ARG A 342 32.89 25.26 -1.98
CA ARG A 342 32.56 26.32 -1.02
C ARG A 342 33.62 26.51 0.06
N SER A 343 34.19 25.41 0.56
CA SER A 343 35.26 25.47 1.57
C SER A 343 36.53 26.11 1.01
N GLU A 344 36.87 25.83 -0.25
CA GLU A 344 37.97 26.52 -0.94
C GLU A 344 37.70 28.00 -1.18
N GLU A 345 36.47 28.36 -1.54
CA GLU A 345 36.05 29.76 -1.66
C GLU A 345 36.16 30.50 -0.32
N ILE A 346 35.77 29.89 0.80
CA ILE A 346 35.92 30.46 2.15
C ILE A 346 37.40 30.73 2.46
N ARG A 347 38.28 29.78 2.15
CA ARG A 347 39.73 29.94 2.32
C ARG A 347 40.26 31.10 1.47
N ASN A 348 39.91 31.14 0.19
CA ASN A 348 40.38 32.20 -0.72
C ASN A 348 39.86 33.58 -0.27
N HIS A 349 38.58 33.67 0.13
CA HIS A 349 38.02 34.90 0.67
C HIS A 349 38.70 35.34 1.97
N TYR A 350 39.12 34.41 2.83
CA TYR A 350 39.88 34.75 4.02
C TYR A 350 41.23 35.38 3.67
N GLU A 351 41.96 34.82 2.70
CA GLU A 351 43.21 35.41 2.21
C GLU A 351 43.00 36.82 1.65
N GLU A 352 41.94 37.03 0.87
CA GLU A 352 41.56 38.37 0.39
C GLU A 352 41.20 39.32 1.54
N ASP A 353 40.49 38.83 2.56
CA ASP A 353 40.09 39.63 3.72
C ASP A 353 41.35 40.06 4.51
N ILE A 354 42.37 39.22 4.63
CA ILE A 354 43.66 39.62 5.23
C ILE A 354 44.33 40.75 4.42
N VAL A 355 44.32 40.67 3.08
CA VAL A 355 44.88 41.72 2.21
C VAL A 355 44.09 43.03 2.36
N LYS A 356 42.75 42.95 2.37
CA LYS A 356 41.87 44.11 2.59
C LYS A 356 42.08 44.73 3.98
N ALA A 357 42.34 43.91 5.01
CA ALA A 357 42.63 44.39 6.36
C ALA A 357 43.99 45.13 6.43
N GLN A 358 45.00 44.67 5.67
CA GLN A 358 46.26 45.40 5.49
C GLN A 358 46.03 46.74 4.77
N GLY A 359 45.18 46.77 3.74
CA GLY A 359 44.79 48.03 3.08
C GLY A 359 44.10 49.01 4.03
N LEU A 360 43.19 48.52 4.89
CA LEU A 360 42.55 49.34 5.92
C LEU A 360 43.58 49.90 6.91
N LEU A 361 44.55 49.10 7.37
CA LEU A 361 45.61 49.57 8.24
C LEU A 361 46.46 50.66 7.55
N ASP A 362 46.84 50.45 6.30
CA ASP A 362 47.61 51.42 5.51
C ASP A 362 46.86 52.77 5.43
N GLU A 363 45.55 52.75 5.20
CA GLU A 363 44.72 53.96 5.15
C GLU A 363 44.56 54.63 6.51
N LEU A 364 44.38 53.88 7.60
CA LEU A 364 44.28 54.42 8.96
C LEU A 364 45.58 55.10 9.40
N VAL A 365 46.73 54.48 9.11
CA VAL A 365 48.05 55.05 9.41
C VAL A 365 48.31 56.29 8.57
N ARG A 366 48.00 56.27 7.26
CA ARG A 366 48.10 57.47 6.42
C ARG A 366 47.20 58.60 6.92
N TYR A 367 45.98 58.28 7.36
CA TYR A 367 45.07 59.28 7.94
C TYR A 367 45.66 59.88 9.21
N TYR A 368 46.12 59.04 10.14
CA TYR A 368 46.78 59.46 11.38
C TYR A 368 47.98 60.38 11.12
N GLN A 369 48.90 59.98 10.23
CA GLN A 369 50.09 60.77 9.88
C GLN A 369 49.72 62.09 9.20
N SER A 370 48.77 62.07 8.26
CA SER A 370 48.37 63.27 7.52
C SER A 370 47.67 64.30 8.40
N TYR A 371 46.81 63.85 9.33
CA TYR A 371 46.10 64.72 10.26
C TYR A 371 47.06 65.27 11.32
N SER A 372 47.98 64.44 11.83
CA SER A 372 49.05 64.89 12.74
C SER A 372 49.96 65.94 12.10
N ALA A 373 50.37 65.73 10.84
CA ALA A 373 51.19 66.69 10.11
C ALA A 373 50.50 68.05 9.92
N ARG A 374 49.20 68.04 9.59
CA ARG A 374 48.39 69.26 9.46
C ARG A 374 48.29 70.01 10.79
N MET A 375 48.10 69.29 11.89
CA MET A 375 47.89 69.90 13.20
C MET A 375 49.18 70.43 13.83
N MET A 376 50.31 69.76 13.61
CA MET A 376 51.62 70.25 14.07
C MET A 376 52.27 71.30 13.16
N ASN A 377 51.75 71.46 11.92
CA ASN A 377 52.37 72.24 10.84
C ASN A 377 53.83 71.84 10.57
N ARG A 378 54.16 70.56 10.75
CA ARG A 378 55.48 69.93 10.53
C ARG A 378 55.33 68.43 10.34
N ARG A 379 56.35 67.75 9.79
CA ARG A 379 56.34 66.32 9.46
C ARG A 379 57.50 65.62 10.17
N ALA A 380 57.23 64.51 10.86
CA ALA A 380 58.28 63.66 11.44
C ALA A 380 58.98 62.82 10.36
N ALA A 381 60.23 62.41 10.60
CA ALA A 381 61.09 61.75 9.61
C ALA A 381 60.48 60.45 9.04
N TYR A 382 59.88 59.61 9.88
CA TYR A 382 59.28 58.32 9.49
C TYR A 382 57.92 58.42 8.77
N PHE A 383 57.32 59.62 8.65
CA PHE A 383 56.00 59.75 8.00
C PHE A 383 56.09 59.31 6.54
N GLY A 384 55.24 58.38 6.12
CA GLY A 384 55.29 57.73 4.81
C GLY A 384 55.74 56.27 4.87
N GLU A 385 56.38 55.85 5.95
CA GLU A 385 56.54 54.43 6.26
C GLU A 385 55.20 53.83 6.71
N LEU A 386 54.93 52.59 6.28
CA LEU A 386 53.67 51.89 6.53
C LEU A 386 53.90 50.71 7.47
N LEU A 387 52.98 50.54 8.43
CA LEU A 387 52.93 49.38 9.29
C LEU A 387 52.47 48.14 8.51
N ARG A 388 53.26 47.07 8.57
CA ARG A 388 52.91 45.76 8.02
C ARG A 388 52.55 44.78 9.13
N PHE A 389 51.60 43.90 8.85
CA PHE A 389 51.43 42.70 9.65
C PHE A 389 52.58 41.72 9.39
N GLU A 390 53.02 41.07 10.46
CA GLU A 390 53.88 39.90 10.32
C GLU A 390 52.98 38.71 9.94
N LEU A 391 53.02 38.31 8.67
CA LEU A 391 52.15 37.26 8.11
C LEU A 391 52.22 35.95 8.91
N ASP A 392 53.37 35.62 9.49
CA ASP A 392 53.58 34.42 10.29
C ASP A 392 52.88 34.45 11.66
N LYS A 393 52.54 35.64 12.16
CA LYS A 393 51.85 35.85 13.45
C LYS A 393 50.33 35.99 13.30
N LEU A 394 49.81 35.99 12.08
CA LEU A 394 48.37 36.03 11.83
C LEU A 394 47.73 34.67 12.15
N PRO A 395 46.49 34.66 12.66
CA PRO A 395 45.75 33.41 12.80
C PRO A 395 45.58 32.76 11.42
N LYS A 396 45.70 31.43 11.36
CA LYS A 396 45.48 30.65 10.14
C LYS A 396 44.20 29.84 10.31
N LEU A 397 43.40 29.74 9.26
CA LEU A 397 42.24 28.86 9.26
C LEU A 397 42.69 27.41 9.49
N ASN A 398 41.91 26.67 10.28
CA ASN A 398 42.11 25.24 10.42
C ASN A 398 41.56 24.53 9.18
N THR A 399 42.46 24.15 8.26
CA THR A 399 42.11 23.49 7.00
C THR A 399 42.18 21.96 7.04
N THR A 400 42.39 21.37 8.23
CA THR A 400 42.52 19.90 8.36
C THR A 400 41.31 19.14 7.81
N GLY A 401 40.09 19.61 8.08
CA GLY A 401 38.86 19.02 7.53
C GLY A 401 38.77 19.13 6.01
N LEU A 402 39.17 20.27 5.44
CA LEU A 402 39.19 20.48 3.98
C LEU A 402 40.19 19.54 3.28
N GLU A 403 41.39 19.39 3.82
CA GLU A 403 42.39 18.49 3.24
C GLU A 403 41.95 17.01 3.35
N GLN A 404 41.28 16.64 4.43
CA GLN A 404 40.66 15.32 4.56
C GLN A 404 39.56 15.11 3.51
N HIS A 405 38.68 16.10 3.29
CA HIS A 405 37.64 16.01 2.27
C HIS A 405 38.19 15.84 0.86
N LYS A 406 39.31 16.50 0.54
CA LYS A 406 39.99 16.32 -0.75
C LYS A 406 40.57 14.92 -0.90
N CYS A 407 41.12 14.35 0.17
CA CYS A 407 41.58 12.97 0.17
C CYS A 407 40.40 12.01 -0.06
N ASP A 408 39.28 12.20 0.65
CA ASP A 408 38.09 11.36 0.50
C ASP A 408 37.42 11.52 -0.88
N LEU A 409 37.47 12.70 -1.50
CA LEU A 409 37.00 12.94 -2.87
C LEU A 409 37.69 12.00 -3.87
N SER A 410 39.00 11.81 -3.76
CA SER A 410 39.74 10.91 -4.65
C SER A 410 39.27 9.45 -4.54
N ALA A 411 38.90 9.00 -3.33
CA ALA A 411 38.34 7.67 -3.10
C ALA A 411 36.91 7.57 -3.66
N PHE A 412 36.12 8.63 -3.55
CA PHE A 412 34.77 8.68 -4.13
C PHE A 412 34.78 8.75 -5.65
N ASP A 413 35.74 9.44 -6.27
CA ASP A 413 35.92 9.45 -7.73
C ASP A 413 36.16 8.05 -8.27
N GLN A 414 37.02 7.27 -7.61
CA GLN A 414 37.23 5.87 -7.95
C GLN A 414 35.93 5.06 -7.80
N THR A 415 35.22 5.26 -6.68
CA THR A 415 33.95 4.57 -6.41
C THR A 415 32.90 4.88 -7.48
N LEU A 416 32.80 6.14 -7.92
CA LEU A 416 31.88 6.58 -8.96
C LEU A 416 32.25 6.00 -10.33
N GLY A 417 33.55 5.88 -10.63
CA GLY A 417 34.03 5.22 -11.85
C GLY A 417 33.68 3.73 -11.91
N GLU A 418 33.63 3.06 -10.76
CA GLU A 418 33.21 1.65 -10.65
C GLU A 418 31.69 1.48 -10.49
N LEU A 419 30.95 2.56 -10.22
CA LEU A 419 29.52 2.51 -9.88
C LEU A 419 28.66 1.97 -11.02
N ASP A 420 28.89 2.46 -12.24
CA ASP A 420 28.09 2.05 -13.41
C ASP A 420 28.27 0.55 -13.70
N GLN A 421 29.49 0.04 -13.55
CA GLN A 421 29.78 -1.39 -13.70
C GLN A 421 29.14 -2.20 -12.58
N ALA A 422 29.29 -1.78 -11.31
CA ALA A 422 28.70 -2.48 -10.18
C ALA A 422 27.15 -2.50 -10.26
N TYR A 423 26.54 -1.41 -10.72
CA TYR A 423 25.11 -1.33 -10.97
C TYR A 423 24.68 -2.29 -12.09
N ALA A 424 25.40 -2.30 -13.22
CA ALA A 424 25.12 -3.18 -14.34
C ALA A 424 25.25 -4.67 -13.96
N ASP A 425 26.31 -5.02 -13.22
CA ASP A 425 26.54 -6.38 -12.73
C ASP A 425 25.42 -6.81 -11.77
N SER A 426 25.04 -5.93 -10.83
CA SER A 426 23.93 -6.21 -9.92
C SER A 426 22.61 -6.37 -10.67
N MET A 427 22.27 -5.49 -11.62
CA MET A 427 21.07 -5.60 -12.47
C MET A 427 21.03 -6.90 -13.27
N ALA A 428 22.15 -7.28 -13.88
CA ALA A 428 22.28 -8.55 -14.60
C ALA A 428 22.07 -9.75 -13.67
N ALA A 429 22.60 -9.69 -12.45
CA ALA A 429 22.41 -10.72 -11.43
C ALA A 429 20.93 -10.82 -10.99
N ILE A 430 20.22 -9.70 -10.82
CA ILE A 430 18.76 -9.72 -10.53
C ILE A 430 18.02 -10.47 -11.65
N HIS A 431 18.30 -10.11 -12.89
CA HIS A 431 17.60 -10.67 -14.04
C HIS A 431 17.89 -12.17 -14.20
N SER A 432 19.17 -12.56 -14.15
CA SER A 432 19.56 -13.97 -14.25
C SER A 432 18.92 -14.82 -13.15
N HIS A 433 18.97 -14.34 -11.89
CA HIS A 433 18.42 -15.09 -10.78
C HIS A 433 16.89 -15.19 -10.85
N CYS A 434 16.20 -14.13 -11.28
CA CYS A 434 14.75 -14.16 -11.48
C CYS A 434 14.36 -15.18 -12.55
N GLN A 435 15.08 -15.24 -13.68
CA GLN A 435 14.83 -16.23 -14.73
C GLN A 435 15.05 -17.68 -14.26
N GLU A 436 16.08 -17.92 -13.45
CA GLU A 436 16.33 -19.23 -12.84
C GLU A 436 15.15 -19.63 -11.94
N VAL A 437 14.73 -18.74 -11.04
CA VAL A 437 13.66 -19.03 -10.09
C VAL A 437 12.31 -19.19 -10.78
N GLN A 438 12.03 -18.44 -11.84
CA GLN A 438 10.84 -18.65 -12.67
C GLN A 438 10.82 -20.04 -13.31
N LYS A 439 11.96 -20.50 -13.84
CA LYS A 439 12.08 -21.85 -14.40
C LYS A 439 11.89 -22.92 -13.33
N GLU A 440 12.48 -22.72 -12.14
CA GLU A 440 12.29 -23.61 -11.00
C GLU A 440 10.83 -23.65 -10.53
N LEU A 441 10.15 -22.50 -10.48
CA LEU A 441 8.74 -22.41 -10.12
C LEU A 441 7.85 -23.13 -11.14
N ALA A 442 8.08 -22.91 -12.44
CA ALA A 442 7.36 -23.61 -13.49
C ALA A 442 7.57 -25.13 -13.44
N ALA A 443 8.82 -25.57 -13.19
CA ALA A 443 9.12 -26.99 -13.02
C ALA A 443 8.46 -27.57 -11.76
N LEU A 444 8.42 -26.81 -10.66
CA LEU A 444 7.73 -27.18 -9.44
C LEU A 444 6.22 -27.34 -9.67
N ILE A 445 5.57 -26.37 -10.31
CA ILE A 445 4.13 -26.44 -10.64
C ILE A 445 3.86 -27.69 -11.49
N GLY A 446 4.63 -27.92 -12.56
CA GLY A 446 4.46 -29.11 -13.39
C GLY A 446 4.79 -30.44 -12.69
N ALA A 447 5.64 -30.44 -11.67
CA ALA A 447 5.87 -31.61 -10.82
C ALA A 447 4.67 -31.85 -9.89
N ILE A 448 4.19 -30.80 -9.21
CA ILE A 448 3.02 -30.85 -8.33
C ILE A 448 1.79 -31.34 -9.10
N GLU A 449 1.58 -30.85 -10.32
CA GLU A 449 0.46 -31.27 -11.16
C GLU A 449 0.52 -32.75 -11.53
N ARG A 450 1.72 -33.27 -11.86
CA ARG A 450 1.91 -34.69 -12.16
C ARG A 450 1.70 -35.56 -10.93
N ASP A 451 2.30 -35.18 -9.79
CA ASP A 451 2.23 -35.96 -8.55
C ASP A 451 0.81 -36.04 -7.99
N ASN A 452 -0.02 -35.02 -8.23
CA ASN A 452 -1.39 -34.93 -7.75
C ASN A 452 -2.44 -35.28 -8.82
N GLY A 453 -2.02 -35.73 -10.01
CA GLY A 453 -2.93 -36.10 -11.11
C GLY A 453 -3.74 -34.93 -11.67
N LEU A 454 -3.25 -33.71 -11.53
CA LEU A 454 -3.86 -32.47 -12.02
C LEU A 454 -3.47 -32.13 -13.47
N SER A 455 -2.63 -32.95 -14.10
CA SER A 455 -2.16 -32.73 -15.47
C SER A 455 -3.32 -32.58 -16.47
N GLY A 456 -3.34 -31.47 -17.22
CA GLY A 456 -4.34 -31.18 -18.24
C GLY A 456 -5.54 -30.33 -17.78
N MET A 457 -5.48 -29.76 -16.57
CA MET A 457 -6.14 -28.47 -16.28
C MET A 457 -5.36 -27.35 -16.95
#